data_AF-A0A536N2Z5-F1
#
_entry.id   AF-A0A536N2Z5-F1
#
_cell.length_a   1.000
_cell.length_b   1.000
_cell.length_c   1.000
_cell.angle_alpha   90.00
_cell.angle_beta   90.00
_cell.angle_gamma   90.00
#
_symmetry.space_group_name_H-M   'P 1'
#
loop_
_entity.id
_entity.type
_entity.pdbx_description
1 polymer ?
#
loop_
_entity_poly.entity_id
_entity_poly.type
_entity_poly.pdbx_seq_one_letter_code
_entity_poly.pdbx_strand_id
1 'polypeptide(L)'
;MGHRHRRRRDARFSARPSRRPQRPSAATRHHDSRGGRHRDESQQPQDRPVRAAGVLRRGGARGRDETPATQAAHRRAARQPGDRELGHPHLLCGGLARHGRDVLNAVSRLAVVGAGSMGAQIAQQAALHGIEVALQDKDEAQLDKARDSNQGHLARRVEKGRLSGEDADAALGRVRLTTDLHEAVLDAELVIEAVFEDLETKRLIFGELGALAPAGAVLASNSSTIGISKLADVSRRPDRCLNMHFFYPVLVMDLVEIVRGPQTSDESVRRAMAMARAMGRTAVLLNKEIDGFIVNRILHAATQEAYRLLDAGVASFEDIDIAVEKGLNWPMGPFRLGDFSGLDVTYNARLHMYRSTGDERYRPSQQLEAKVNAGKLGRKTGEGWYRYEK
;
A
#
# COMPACT_ATOMS: atom_id res chain seq x y z
N MET A 1 -45.68 28.61 45.86
CA MET A 1 -46.81 27.71 46.16
C MET A 1 -46.72 26.55 45.19
N GLY A 2 -46.60 25.28 45.52
CA GLY A 2 -46.68 24.56 46.78
C GLY A 2 -46.94 23.10 46.41
N HIS A 3 -46.08 22.19 46.89
CA HIS A 3 -46.33 20.76 47.10
C HIS A 3 -46.61 19.83 45.90
N ARG A 4 -46.28 18.53 45.90
CA ARG A 4 -45.33 17.62 46.59
C ARG A 4 -45.81 16.21 46.16
N HIS A 5 -44.88 15.27 45.89
CA HIS A 5 -44.95 13.82 46.26
C HIS A 5 -46.14 12.95 45.77
N ARG A 6 -46.08 11.64 45.52
CA ARG A 6 -45.19 10.52 45.91
C ARG A 6 -45.65 9.28 45.10
N ARG A 7 -44.72 8.47 44.58
CA ARG A 7 -44.42 7.05 44.94
C ARG A 7 -45.08 5.91 44.13
N ARG A 8 -44.17 5.13 43.52
CA ARG A 8 -43.95 3.66 43.58
C ARG A 8 -45.13 2.69 43.39
N ARG A 9 -44.92 1.69 42.54
CA ARG A 9 -44.89 0.26 42.94
C ARG A 9 -44.18 -0.64 41.92
N ASP A 10 -43.38 -1.55 42.48
CA ASP A 10 -42.66 -2.64 41.85
C ASP A 10 -43.61 -3.73 41.32
N ALA A 11 -43.18 -4.47 40.29
CA ALA A 11 -43.62 -5.85 40.06
C ALA A 11 -42.42 -6.72 39.68
N ARG A 12 -42.02 -7.55 40.63
CA ARG A 12 -41.10 -8.69 40.46
C ARG A 12 -41.88 -9.83 39.83
N PHE A 13 -41.31 -10.53 38.85
CA PHE A 13 -41.75 -11.88 38.49
C PHE A 13 -40.59 -12.87 38.62
N SER A 14 -40.89 -13.95 39.33
CA SER A 14 -40.03 -15.00 39.82
C SER A 14 -39.79 -16.10 38.79
N ALA A 15 -38.60 -16.71 38.89
CA ALA A 15 -38.15 -17.90 38.17
C ALA A 15 -38.95 -19.18 38.51
N ARG A 16 -38.98 -20.14 37.56
CA ARG A 16 -38.52 -21.53 37.79
C ARG A 16 -38.32 -22.31 36.47
N PRO A 17 -37.34 -23.24 36.40
CA PRO A 17 -36.93 -23.95 35.18
C PRO A 17 -37.55 -25.36 35.08
N SER A 18 -37.65 -25.92 33.87
CA SER A 18 -37.98 -27.34 33.70
C SER A 18 -37.17 -28.05 32.59
N ARG A 19 -36.36 -29.00 33.07
CA ARG A 19 -36.07 -30.36 32.57
C ARG A 19 -35.50 -30.59 31.15
N ARG A 20 -34.22 -30.98 31.14
CA ARG A 20 -33.59 -31.91 30.18
C ARG A 20 -34.26 -33.30 30.19
N PRO A 21 -34.13 -34.06 29.09
CA PRO A 21 -33.85 -35.49 29.16
C PRO A 21 -32.49 -35.86 28.56
N GLN A 22 -32.04 -37.04 28.99
CA GLN A 22 -30.69 -37.60 28.91
C GLN A 22 -30.35 -38.22 27.54
N ARG A 23 -29.04 -38.33 27.27
CA ARG A 23 -28.42 -39.22 26.27
C ARG A 23 -28.64 -40.70 26.63
N PRO A 24 -28.54 -41.60 25.64
CA PRO A 24 -27.90 -42.90 25.83
C PRO A 24 -26.51 -42.94 25.16
N SER A 25 -25.61 -43.63 25.85
CA SER A 25 -24.25 -44.01 25.46
C SER A 25 -24.26 -45.48 25.04
N ALA A 26 -23.59 -45.82 23.93
CA ALA A 26 -23.05 -47.15 23.58
C ALA A 26 -22.37 -47.01 22.21
N ALA A 27 -21.33 -47.74 21.80
CA ALA A 27 -20.33 -48.54 22.46
C ALA A 27 -19.21 -48.74 21.43
N THR A 28 -18.00 -48.89 21.95
CA THR A 28 -16.78 -49.46 21.37
C THR A 28 -16.99 -50.46 20.23
N ARG A 29 -16.21 -50.34 19.13
CA ARG A 29 -15.53 -51.49 18.50
C ARG A 29 -14.17 -51.08 17.92
N HIS A 30 -13.15 -51.70 18.49
CA HIS A 30 -11.83 -51.91 17.88
C HIS A 30 -11.98 -52.72 16.59
N HIS A 31 -11.18 -52.41 15.58
CA HIS A 31 -10.49 -53.48 14.85
C HIS A 31 -9.06 -53.06 14.52
N ASP A 32 -8.16 -53.64 15.30
CA ASP A 32 -6.77 -53.86 15.00
C ASP A 32 -6.67 -55.05 14.03
N SER A 33 -5.80 -54.97 13.02
CA SER A 33 -4.89 -56.03 12.55
C SER A 33 -4.13 -55.52 11.32
N ARG A 34 -2.83 -55.22 11.44
CA ARG A 34 -1.69 -56.15 11.20
C ARG A 34 -1.65 -56.60 9.74
N GLY A 35 -0.57 -56.46 8.99
CA GLY A 35 0.81 -56.12 9.30
C GLY A 35 1.73 -56.60 8.15
N GLY A 36 3.03 -56.33 8.28
CA GLY A 36 4.09 -56.85 7.40
C GLY A 36 5.05 -55.76 6.94
N ARG A 37 5.98 -55.28 7.79
CA ARG A 37 7.33 -55.82 8.11
C ARG A 37 8.42 -55.48 7.06
N HIS A 38 9.31 -54.57 7.50
CA HIS A 38 10.79 -54.63 7.51
C HIS A 38 11.56 -55.31 6.37
N ARG A 39 12.49 -54.54 5.75
CA ARG A 39 13.97 -54.57 5.92
C ARG A 39 14.57 -53.60 4.88
N ASP A 40 15.33 -52.57 5.24
CA ASP A 40 16.69 -52.47 5.79
C ASP A 40 17.79 -52.35 4.70
N GLU A 41 18.63 -51.34 4.93
CA GLU A 41 20.03 -51.14 4.52
C GLU A 41 20.50 -51.00 3.04
N SER A 42 20.99 -49.77 2.79
CA SER A 42 22.29 -49.42 2.19
C SER A 42 22.66 -49.89 0.78
N GLN A 43 22.86 -48.91 -0.12
CA GLN A 43 24.02 -48.83 -1.01
C GLN A 43 24.05 -47.45 -1.71
N GLN A 44 25.11 -46.66 -1.47
CA GLN A 44 25.52 -45.57 -2.36
C GLN A 44 26.20 -46.17 -3.60
N PRO A 45 26.27 -45.42 -4.71
CA PRO A 45 27.60 -44.90 -5.08
C PRO A 45 27.62 -43.46 -5.65
N GLN A 46 28.62 -42.72 -5.15
CA GLN A 46 29.53 -41.71 -5.70
C GLN A 46 29.29 -41.04 -7.09
N ASP A 47 29.35 -39.70 -7.04
CA ASP A 47 30.00 -38.70 -7.93
C ASP A 47 30.38 -39.05 -9.39
N ARG A 48 29.96 -38.20 -10.35
CA ARG A 48 30.81 -37.22 -11.09
C ARG A 48 30.07 -36.48 -12.25
N PRO A 49 30.63 -35.37 -12.80
CA PRO A 49 29.85 -34.16 -13.16
C PRO A 49 29.98 -33.71 -14.63
N VAL A 50 29.51 -32.47 -14.89
CA VAL A 50 29.94 -31.49 -15.92
C VAL A 50 29.12 -31.46 -17.22
N ARG A 51 28.58 -30.27 -17.57
CA ARG A 51 29.12 -29.42 -18.66
C ARG A 51 28.39 -28.06 -18.78
N ALA A 52 29.09 -27.03 -18.32
CA ALA A 52 29.11 -25.73 -18.95
C ALA A 52 29.85 -25.84 -20.30
N ALA A 53 29.38 -25.12 -21.32
CA ALA A 53 30.13 -24.93 -22.57
C ALA A 53 30.00 -23.47 -23.00
N GLY A 54 31.09 -22.73 -22.79
CA GLY A 54 31.32 -21.44 -23.39
C GLY A 54 32.19 -21.55 -24.65
N VAL A 55 32.07 -20.49 -25.44
CA VAL A 55 33.11 -19.87 -26.28
C VAL A 55 33.52 -20.59 -27.57
N LEU A 56 33.10 -19.94 -28.66
CA LEU A 56 33.53 -20.07 -30.05
C LEU A 56 35.06 -19.92 -30.22
N ARG A 57 35.66 -20.84 -30.99
CA ARG A 57 36.95 -20.64 -31.68
C ARG A 57 36.70 -20.28 -33.14
N ARG A 58 37.35 -19.20 -33.60
CA ARG A 58 37.60 -18.87 -35.02
C ARG A 58 38.70 -19.77 -35.59
N GLY A 59 38.65 -20.04 -36.90
CA GLY A 59 39.87 -20.24 -37.69
C GLY A 59 39.74 -21.05 -38.98
N GLY A 60 39.59 -20.35 -40.12
CA GLY A 60 40.13 -20.67 -41.46
C GLY A 60 39.59 -21.88 -42.23
N ALA A 61 39.71 -22.02 -43.55
CA ALA A 61 40.01 -21.12 -44.66
C ALA A 61 39.87 -21.95 -45.98
N ARG A 62 39.41 -21.28 -47.06
CA ARG A 62 39.67 -21.54 -48.52
C ARG A 62 38.84 -22.57 -49.32
N GLY A 63 38.42 -22.07 -50.50
CA GLY A 63 38.01 -22.77 -51.73
C GLY A 63 36.71 -22.17 -52.31
N ARG A 64 36.73 -21.13 -53.16
CA ARG A 64 36.64 -21.16 -54.66
C ARG A 64 35.45 -22.02 -55.15
N ASP A 65 34.49 -21.60 -55.97
CA ASP A 65 34.47 -20.62 -57.08
C ASP A 65 33.01 -20.27 -57.45
N GLU A 66 32.85 -19.19 -58.24
CA GLU A 66 31.76 -18.88 -59.20
C GLU A 66 30.39 -18.30 -58.76
N THR A 67 30.07 -17.13 -59.33
CA THR A 67 28.76 -16.48 -59.54
C THR A 67 28.36 -16.60 -61.03
N PRO A 68 27.18 -16.15 -61.55
CA PRO A 68 26.05 -15.42 -60.96
C PRO A 68 24.63 -15.88 -61.39
N ALA A 69 23.63 -15.19 -60.81
CA ALA A 69 22.27 -14.92 -61.33
C ALA A 69 21.23 -16.05 -61.31
N THR A 70 20.18 -15.88 -60.48
CA THR A 70 18.83 -15.52 -60.96
C THR A 70 17.80 -15.41 -59.83
N GLN A 71 16.89 -14.45 -60.03
CA GLN A 71 15.48 -14.42 -59.59
C GLN A 71 15.13 -14.11 -58.13
N ALA A 72 14.60 -12.90 -58.00
CA ALA A 72 13.65 -12.50 -56.98
C ALA A 72 12.40 -13.38 -57.01
N ALA A 73 11.97 -13.89 -55.85
CA ALA A 73 10.57 -14.21 -55.59
C ALA A 73 10.31 -14.19 -54.07
N HIS A 74 9.32 -13.39 -53.71
CA HIS A 74 8.73 -13.27 -52.37
C HIS A 74 8.46 -14.62 -51.70
N ARG A 75 8.80 -14.74 -50.40
CA ARG A 75 7.95 -15.41 -49.41
C ARG A 75 8.27 -14.94 -47.99
N ARG A 76 7.21 -14.48 -47.32
CA ARG A 76 7.17 -14.10 -45.90
C ARG A 76 7.49 -15.33 -45.03
N ALA A 77 8.34 -15.14 -44.02
CA ALA A 77 8.37 -15.99 -42.83
C ALA A 77 8.74 -15.12 -41.61
N ALA A 78 8.03 -15.38 -40.52
CA ALA A 78 7.94 -14.59 -39.30
C ALA A 78 9.31 -14.33 -38.62
N ARG A 79 9.55 -13.07 -38.24
CA ARG A 79 10.58 -12.73 -37.24
C ARG A 79 9.96 -12.85 -35.85
N GLN A 80 10.42 -13.83 -35.08
CA GLN A 80 10.36 -13.78 -33.63
C GLN A 80 11.26 -12.62 -33.14
N PRO A 81 10.82 -11.79 -32.19
CA PRO A 81 11.71 -10.97 -31.40
C PRO A 81 11.94 -11.65 -30.05
N GLY A 82 12.99 -12.48 -30.00
CA GLY A 82 13.74 -12.75 -28.77
C GLY A 82 14.90 -11.76 -28.66
N ASP A 83 15.29 -11.45 -27.42
CA ASP A 83 16.37 -10.53 -27.00
C ASP A 83 15.96 -9.05 -26.87
N ARG A 84 15.18 -8.77 -25.84
CA ARG A 84 15.36 -7.54 -25.05
C ARG A 84 16.07 -7.92 -23.75
N GLU A 85 17.31 -7.46 -23.62
CA GLU A 85 18.09 -7.48 -22.39
C GLU A 85 17.26 -6.96 -21.21
N LEU A 86 17.11 -7.81 -20.20
CA LEU A 86 16.64 -7.42 -18.88
C LEU A 86 17.77 -6.65 -18.19
N GLY A 87 17.77 -5.33 -18.38
CA GLY A 87 18.61 -4.42 -17.61
C GLY A 87 18.22 -4.46 -16.13
N HIS A 88 19.19 -4.78 -15.27
CA HIS A 88 19.12 -4.69 -13.82
C HIS A 88 18.60 -3.30 -13.36
N PRO A 89 17.66 -3.24 -12.39
CA PRO A 89 17.34 -2.00 -11.72
C PRO A 89 18.38 -1.78 -10.62
N HIS A 90 19.15 -0.69 -10.73
CA HIS A 90 19.84 0.06 -9.66
C HIS A 90 21.13 0.64 -10.21
N LEU A 91 21.03 1.81 -10.85
CA LEU A 91 22.08 2.83 -10.94
C LEU A 91 21.55 3.99 -11.82
N LEU A 92 20.88 4.95 -11.19
CA LEU A 92 20.76 6.30 -11.72
C LEU A 92 20.90 7.28 -10.55
N CYS A 93 22.15 7.44 -10.12
CA CYS A 93 22.64 8.73 -9.64
C CYS A 93 23.35 9.36 -10.84
N GLY A 94 22.91 10.53 -11.28
CA GLY A 94 23.51 11.28 -12.38
C GLY A 94 22.65 11.34 -13.65
N GLY A 95 21.92 12.45 -13.81
CA GLY A 95 21.17 12.72 -15.04
C GLY A 95 20.09 13.79 -14.92
N LEU A 96 20.42 14.98 -14.42
CA LEU A 96 19.62 16.17 -14.71
C LEU A 96 19.74 16.49 -16.21
N ALA A 97 18.87 15.91 -17.03
CA ALA A 97 18.74 16.31 -18.42
C ALA A 97 17.32 16.08 -18.97
N ARG A 98 16.59 17.20 -19.09
CA ARG A 98 15.68 17.55 -20.19
C ARG A 98 14.48 16.62 -20.39
N HIS A 99 13.47 16.78 -19.55
CA HIS A 99 12.09 16.56 -19.98
C HIS A 99 11.58 17.81 -20.70
N GLY A 100 11.11 17.60 -21.92
CA GLY A 100 10.56 18.63 -22.79
C GLY A 100 9.38 19.37 -22.14
N ARG A 101 9.25 20.63 -22.54
CA ARG A 101 8.18 21.55 -22.16
C ARG A 101 6.79 20.99 -22.51
N ASP A 102 6.16 20.32 -21.55
CA ASP A 102 4.71 20.47 -21.32
C ASP A 102 4.53 21.56 -20.25
N VAL A 103 4.76 22.81 -20.66
CA VAL A 103 4.51 24.00 -19.84
C VAL A 103 3.02 24.33 -19.97
N LEU A 104 2.20 23.55 -19.28
CA LEU A 104 0.80 23.90 -19.00
C LEU A 104 0.57 23.74 -17.49
N ASN A 105 0.94 24.81 -16.78
CA ASN A 105 0.80 25.06 -15.34
C ASN A 105 1.33 23.93 -14.45
N ALA A 106 2.66 23.87 -14.31
CA ALA A 106 3.29 23.14 -13.23
C ALA A 106 2.85 23.79 -11.91
N VAL A 107 2.06 23.04 -11.13
CA VAL A 107 1.63 23.49 -9.82
C VAL A 107 2.86 23.75 -8.97
N SER A 108 3.03 25.00 -8.52
CA SER A 108 4.25 25.42 -7.83
C SER A 108 4.10 25.46 -6.31
N ARG A 109 2.85 25.49 -5.83
CA ARG A 109 2.52 25.63 -4.41
C ARG A 109 1.53 24.56 -3.93
N LEU A 110 1.97 23.80 -2.94
CA LEU A 110 1.22 22.72 -2.31
C LEU A 110 0.98 23.06 -0.83
N ALA A 111 -0.23 22.85 -0.33
CA ALA A 111 -0.47 22.78 1.11
C ALA A 111 -0.68 21.33 1.54
N VAL A 112 -0.08 20.92 2.65
CA VAL A 112 -0.30 19.60 3.27
C VAL A 112 -0.86 19.83 4.68
N VAL A 113 -2.06 19.30 4.94
CA VAL A 113 -2.78 19.48 6.20
C VAL A 113 -2.65 18.20 7.03
N GLY A 114 -1.93 18.29 8.15
CA GLY A 114 -1.52 17.19 9.01
C GLY A 114 -0.03 16.88 8.89
N ALA A 115 0.73 17.06 9.98
CA ALA A 115 2.17 16.80 10.06
C ALA A 115 2.51 15.42 10.64
N GLY A 116 1.57 14.48 10.61
CA GLY A 116 1.84 13.07 10.89
C GLY A 116 2.83 12.46 9.88
N SER A 117 3.21 11.19 10.07
CA SER A 117 4.23 10.52 9.26
C SER A 117 3.96 10.55 7.74
N MET A 118 2.69 10.50 7.32
CA MET A 118 2.31 10.62 5.91
C MET A 118 2.49 12.06 5.41
N GLY A 119 1.84 13.03 6.03
CA GLY A 119 1.88 14.42 5.58
C GLY A 119 3.29 15.02 5.59
N ALA A 120 4.09 14.71 6.62
CA ALA A 120 5.49 15.09 6.68
C ALA A 120 6.29 14.60 5.47
N GLN A 121 6.12 13.33 5.08
CA GLN A 121 6.83 12.77 3.94
C GLN A 121 6.24 13.19 2.59
N ILE A 122 4.94 13.45 2.48
CA ILE A 122 4.31 14.04 1.28
C ILE A 122 4.90 15.43 1.04
N ALA A 123 4.95 16.27 2.08
CA ALA A 123 5.55 17.60 2.01
C ALA A 123 7.01 17.52 1.57
N GLN A 124 7.80 16.64 2.21
CA GLN A 124 9.22 16.49 1.85
C GLN A 124 9.42 15.96 0.43
N GLN A 125 8.56 15.05 -0.03
CA GLN A 125 8.63 14.50 -1.37
C GLN A 125 8.37 15.57 -2.43
N ALA A 126 7.38 16.43 -2.21
CA ALA A 126 7.12 17.57 -3.08
C ALA A 126 8.29 18.57 -3.08
N ALA A 127 8.83 18.90 -1.91
CA ALA A 127 9.93 19.84 -1.76
C ALA A 127 11.24 19.36 -2.41
N LEU A 128 11.51 18.05 -2.40
CA LEU A 128 12.62 17.42 -3.15
C LEU A 128 12.50 17.61 -4.67
N HIS A 129 11.30 17.88 -5.18
CA HIS A 129 11.02 18.11 -6.59
C HIS A 129 10.78 19.59 -6.91
N GLY A 130 11.24 20.50 -6.04
CA GLY A 130 11.22 21.93 -6.29
C GLY A 130 9.86 22.60 -6.10
N ILE A 131 8.91 21.93 -5.46
CA ILE A 131 7.58 22.49 -5.15
C ILE A 131 7.66 23.18 -3.79
N GLU A 132 7.12 24.40 -3.70
CA GLU A 132 6.99 25.12 -2.43
C GLU A 132 5.84 24.52 -1.63
N VAL A 133 6.07 24.22 -0.34
CA VAL A 133 5.11 23.51 0.50
C VAL A 133 4.82 24.26 1.78
N ALA A 134 3.54 24.48 2.08
CA ALA A 134 3.09 24.78 3.43
C ALA A 134 2.65 23.49 4.13
N LEU A 135 3.38 23.06 5.15
CA LEU A 135 2.99 21.94 6.02
C LEU A 135 2.32 22.49 7.27
N GLN A 136 1.08 22.10 7.47
CA GLN A 136 0.24 22.59 8.57
C GLN A 136 -0.12 21.49 9.54
N ASP A 137 -0.10 21.79 10.83
CA ASP A 137 -0.71 20.97 11.90
C ASP A 137 -1.10 21.89 13.05
N LYS A 138 -2.13 21.52 13.82
CA LYS A 138 -2.54 22.30 14.99
C LYS A 138 -1.55 22.20 16.16
N ASP A 139 -0.70 21.18 16.16
CA ASP A 139 0.28 20.92 17.21
C ASP A 139 1.70 21.26 16.72
N GLU A 140 2.29 22.30 17.30
CA GLU A 140 3.65 22.75 16.99
C GLU A 140 4.70 21.64 17.26
N ALA A 141 4.50 20.82 18.29
CA ALA A 141 5.38 19.70 18.57
C ALA A 141 5.33 18.63 17.47
N GLN A 142 4.21 18.51 16.74
CA GLN A 142 4.11 17.60 15.59
C GLN A 142 4.83 18.16 14.37
N LEU A 143 4.80 19.48 14.16
CA LEU A 143 5.56 20.16 13.11
C LEU A 143 7.07 20.02 13.34
N ASP A 144 7.54 20.20 14.57
CA ASP A 144 8.94 19.99 14.93
C ASP A 144 9.39 18.55 14.67
N LYS A 145 8.61 17.56 15.12
CA LYS A 145 8.88 16.14 14.84
C LYS A 145 8.90 15.83 13.35
N ALA A 146 8.00 16.43 12.57
CA ALA A 146 7.96 16.26 11.12
C ALA A 146 9.24 16.79 10.47
N ARG A 147 9.68 18.00 10.85
CA ARG A 147 10.93 18.61 10.40
C ARG A 147 12.13 17.73 10.74
N ASP A 148 12.28 17.34 12.00
CA ASP A 148 13.41 16.55 12.48
C ASP A 148 13.46 15.17 11.81
N SER A 149 12.29 14.53 11.64
CA SER A 149 12.18 13.24 10.93
C SER A 149 12.63 13.36 9.49
N ASN A 150 12.17 14.40 8.78
CA ASN A 150 12.52 14.64 7.39
C ASN A 150 14.00 14.99 7.22
N GLN A 151 14.56 15.84 8.08
CA GLN A 151 15.99 16.13 8.14
C GLN A 151 16.79 14.82 8.31
N GLY A 152 16.39 13.96 9.25
CA GLY A 152 17.02 12.66 9.45
C GLY A 152 16.90 11.71 8.25
N HIS A 153 15.81 11.77 7.48
CA HIS A 153 15.65 11.01 6.24
C HIS A 153 16.58 11.52 5.13
N LEU A 154 16.70 12.83 4.97
CA LEU A 154 17.57 13.42 3.94
C LEU A 154 19.04 13.25 4.29
N ALA A 155 19.44 13.45 5.55
CA ALA A 155 20.81 13.22 6.02
C ALA A 155 21.28 11.78 5.68
N ARG A 156 20.42 10.77 5.93
CA ARG A 156 20.70 9.38 5.54
C ARG A 156 20.83 9.17 4.03
N ARG A 157 20.19 9.99 3.20
CA ARG A 157 20.37 9.95 1.73
C ARG A 157 21.67 10.59 1.30
N VAL A 158 22.06 11.69 1.96
CA VAL A 158 23.35 12.37 1.75
C VAL A 158 24.51 11.45 2.12
N GLU A 159 24.45 10.83 3.31
CA GLU A 159 25.46 9.85 3.76
C GLU A 159 25.64 8.69 2.78
N LYS A 160 24.54 8.25 2.15
CA LYS A 160 24.54 7.18 1.15
C LYS A 160 24.90 7.65 -0.27
N GLY A 161 25.25 8.92 -0.46
CA GLY A 161 25.58 9.49 -1.76
C GLY A 161 24.40 9.52 -2.76
N ARG A 162 23.16 9.45 -2.26
CA ARG A 162 21.93 9.44 -3.08
C ARG A 162 21.31 10.84 -3.26
N LEU A 163 21.80 11.83 -2.51
CA LEU A 163 21.36 13.23 -2.54
C LEU A 163 22.56 14.11 -2.18
N SER A 164 22.72 15.28 -2.80
CA SER A 164 23.74 16.23 -2.37
C SER A 164 23.30 16.95 -1.08
N GLY A 165 24.25 17.50 -0.31
CA GLY A 165 23.93 18.32 0.85
C GLY A 165 23.13 19.57 0.46
N GLU A 166 23.54 20.23 -0.63
CA GLU A 166 22.86 21.42 -1.17
C GLU A 166 21.40 21.13 -1.56
N ASP A 167 21.13 20.02 -2.25
CA ASP A 167 19.77 19.64 -2.63
C ASP A 167 18.92 19.29 -1.41
N ALA A 168 19.53 18.68 -0.38
CA ALA A 168 18.84 18.37 0.88
C ALA A 168 18.43 19.65 1.61
N ASP A 169 19.35 20.60 1.75
CA ASP A 169 19.10 21.88 2.41
C ASP A 169 18.07 22.71 1.64
N ALA A 170 18.17 22.73 0.31
CA ALA A 170 17.18 23.40 -0.55
C ALA A 170 15.79 22.77 -0.40
N ALA A 171 15.69 21.44 -0.34
CA ALA A 171 14.42 20.76 -0.14
C ALA A 171 13.82 21.01 1.25
N LEU A 172 14.63 21.14 2.29
CA LEU A 172 14.14 21.52 3.63
C LEU A 172 13.65 22.98 3.64
N GLY A 173 14.38 23.88 2.98
CA GLY A 173 14.03 25.30 2.90
C GLY A 173 12.71 25.60 2.19
N ARG A 174 12.23 24.71 1.31
CA ARG A 174 10.93 24.83 0.62
C ARG A 174 9.73 24.43 1.47
N VAL A 175 9.94 23.85 2.66
CA VAL A 175 8.84 23.44 3.55
C VAL A 175 8.65 24.50 4.63
N ARG A 176 7.64 25.35 4.44
CA ARG A 176 7.18 26.28 5.47
C ARG A 176 6.25 25.57 6.45
N LEU A 177 6.55 25.65 7.73
CA LEU A 177 5.70 25.13 8.80
C LEU A 177 4.76 26.24 9.29
N THR A 178 3.51 25.91 9.58
CA THR A 178 2.57 26.83 10.23
C THR A 178 1.53 26.05 11.03
N THR A 179 0.99 26.65 12.09
CA THR A 179 -0.17 26.12 12.80
C THR A 179 -1.49 26.66 12.28
N ASP A 180 -1.44 27.73 11.49
CA ASP A 180 -2.61 28.41 10.93
C ASP A 180 -3.01 27.78 9.58
N LEU A 181 -4.24 27.25 9.51
CA LEU A 181 -4.77 26.65 8.29
C LEU A 181 -4.98 27.67 7.17
N HIS A 182 -5.46 28.87 7.48
CA HIS A 182 -5.67 29.93 6.50
C HIS A 182 -4.34 30.36 5.89
N GLU A 183 -3.30 30.57 6.70
CA GLU A 183 -1.96 30.87 6.19
C GLU A 183 -1.40 29.77 5.30
N ALA A 184 -1.67 28.50 5.63
CA ALA A 184 -1.15 27.37 4.88
C ALA A 184 -1.75 27.28 3.47
N VAL A 185 -3.03 27.63 3.30
CA VAL A 185 -3.76 27.42 2.06
C VAL A 185 -3.92 28.67 1.20
N LEU A 186 -3.55 29.85 1.71
CA LEU A 186 -3.83 31.17 1.12
C LEU A 186 -3.48 31.27 -0.38
N ASP A 187 -2.36 30.69 -0.79
CA ASP A 187 -1.84 30.72 -2.15
C ASP A 187 -1.67 29.32 -2.76
N ALA A 188 -2.22 28.30 -2.10
CA ALA A 188 -2.12 26.91 -2.51
C ALA A 188 -2.94 26.65 -3.78
N GLU A 189 -2.31 25.99 -4.74
CA GLU A 189 -2.97 25.56 -5.97
C GLU A 189 -3.60 24.16 -5.79
N LEU A 190 -3.02 23.35 -4.91
CA LEU A 190 -3.50 22.05 -4.51
C LEU A 190 -3.29 21.89 -3.00
N VAL A 191 -4.26 21.30 -2.32
CA VAL A 191 -4.21 20.97 -0.89
C VAL A 191 -4.31 19.45 -0.74
N ILE A 192 -3.45 18.83 0.07
CA ILE A 192 -3.53 17.41 0.45
C ILE A 192 -3.83 17.32 1.94
N GLU A 193 -5.01 16.85 2.27
CA GLU A 193 -5.40 16.49 3.63
C GLU A 193 -4.80 15.11 3.98
N ALA A 194 -4.02 15.06 5.07
CA ALA A 194 -3.31 13.89 5.58
C ALA A 194 -3.40 13.78 7.12
N VAL A 195 -4.56 14.10 7.68
CA VAL A 195 -4.88 13.91 9.10
C VAL A 195 -5.39 12.49 9.38
N PHE A 196 -5.66 12.21 10.66
CA PHE A 196 -6.20 10.93 11.14
C PHE A 196 -7.43 10.47 10.34
N GLU A 197 -7.57 9.14 10.22
CA GLU A 197 -8.64 8.49 9.46
C GLU A 197 -9.97 8.51 10.24
N ASP A 198 -10.51 9.70 10.47
CA ASP A 198 -11.80 9.97 11.11
C ASP A 198 -12.68 10.82 10.19
N LEU A 199 -13.90 10.33 9.90
CA LEU A 199 -14.78 10.96 8.92
C LEU A 199 -15.22 12.37 9.34
N GLU A 200 -15.62 12.54 10.60
CA GLU A 200 -16.11 13.82 11.11
C GLU A 200 -15.00 14.87 11.09
N THR A 201 -13.81 14.52 11.57
CA THR A 201 -12.63 15.40 11.54
C THR A 201 -12.29 15.81 10.11
N LYS A 202 -12.27 14.86 9.16
CA LYS A 202 -11.99 15.18 7.75
C LYS A 202 -13.08 16.05 7.13
N ARG A 203 -14.36 15.85 7.46
CA ARG A 203 -15.45 16.71 6.98
C ARG A 203 -15.31 18.14 7.49
N LEU A 204 -14.97 18.33 8.76
CA LEU A 204 -14.71 19.66 9.33
C LEU A 204 -13.58 20.37 8.55
N ILE A 205 -12.45 19.69 8.37
CA ILE A 205 -11.30 20.21 7.61
C ILE A 205 -11.70 20.52 6.16
N PHE A 206 -12.42 19.64 5.47
CA PHE A 206 -12.84 19.89 4.09
C PHE A 206 -13.81 21.08 3.97
N GLY A 207 -14.64 21.33 4.98
CA GLY A 207 -15.46 22.53 5.06
C GLY A 207 -14.64 23.81 5.19
N GLU A 208 -13.64 23.81 6.08
CA GLU A 208 -12.71 24.93 6.26
C GLU A 208 -11.86 25.17 5.00
N LEU A 209 -11.30 24.10 4.42
CA LEU A 209 -10.59 24.16 3.14
C LEU A 209 -11.48 24.74 2.04
N GLY A 210 -12.76 24.36 2.01
CA GLY A 210 -13.77 24.91 1.11
C GLY A 210 -13.91 26.43 1.19
N ALA A 211 -13.79 26.99 2.40
CA ALA A 211 -13.92 28.42 2.65
C ALA A 211 -12.60 29.21 2.49
N LEU A 212 -11.46 28.62 2.88
CA LEU A 212 -10.19 29.32 3.01
C LEU A 212 -9.29 29.24 1.77
N ALA A 213 -9.24 28.07 1.10
CA ALA A 213 -8.34 27.90 -0.03
C ALA A 213 -8.83 28.66 -1.29
N PRO A 214 -7.93 29.16 -2.16
CA PRO A 214 -8.30 29.85 -3.41
C PRO A 214 -9.38 29.12 -4.19
N ALA A 215 -10.33 29.84 -4.81
CA ALA A 215 -11.48 29.23 -5.49
C ALA A 215 -11.08 28.16 -6.52
N GLY A 216 -9.95 28.35 -7.19
CA GLY A 216 -9.40 27.40 -8.16
C GLY A 216 -8.59 26.25 -7.58
N ALA A 217 -8.32 26.17 -6.27
CA ALA A 217 -7.50 25.13 -5.68
C ALA A 217 -8.17 23.73 -5.77
N VAL A 218 -7.36 22.69 -6.02
CA VAL A 218 -7.82 21.29 -5.90
C VAL A 218 -7.69 20.85 -4.45
N LEU A 219 -8.72 20.23 -3.91
CA LEU A 219 -8.74 19.70 -2.54
C LEU A 219 -8.66 18.17 -2.58
N ALA A 220 -7.53 17.62 -2.17
CA ALA A 220 -7.29 16.19 -2.18
C ALA A 220 -7.28 15.62 -0.75
N SER A 221 -7.80 14.41 -0.57
CA SER A 221 -7.59 13.62 0.66
C SER A 221 -6.64 12.47 0.38
N ASN A 222 -5.64 12.27 1.25
CA ASN A 222 -4.77 11.10 1.27
C ASN A 222 -5.44 9.86 1.94
N SER A 223 -6.72 9.95 2.30
CA SER A 223 -7.44 8.84 2.91
C SER A 223 -7.37 7.56 2.08
N SER A 224 -7.20 6.42 2.76
CA SER A 224 -7.07 5.09 2.15
C SER A 224 -8.39 4.30 2.16
N THR A 225 -9.36 4.76 2.96
CA THR A 225 -10.65 4.09 3.17
C THR A 225 -11.87 5.00 2.98
N ILE A 226 -11.69 6.32 3.01
CA ILE A 226 -12.77 7.30 2.87
C ILE A 226 -12.72 7.87 1.44
N GLY A 227 -13.65 7.40 0.59
CA GLY A 227 -13.87 7.97 -0.73
C GLY A 227 -14.30 9.44 -0.64
N ILE A 228 -13.85 10.24 -1.60
CA ILE A 228 -14.06 11.68 -1.62
C ILE A 228 -15.54 12.07 -1.66
N SER A 229 -16.44 11.22 -2.16
CA SER A 229 -17.89 11.50 -2.10
C SER A 229 -18.42 11.73 -0.68
N LYS A 230 -17.73 11.20 0.33
CA LYS A 230 -18.08 11.39 1.75
C LYS A 230 -17.55 12.71 2.33
N LEU A 231 -16.79 13.49 1.57
CA LEU A 231 -16.13 14.73 2.01
C LEU A 231 -16.42 15.93 1.08
N ALA A 232 -16.71 15.68 -0.19
CA ALA A 232 -16.75 16.72 -1.21
C ALA A 232 -17.88 17.74 -1.02
N ASP A 233 -19.03 17.31 -0.48
CA ASP A 233 -20.24 18.14 -0.32
C ASP A 233 -20.01 19.34 0.61
N VAL A 234 -19.30 19.14 1.73
CA VAL A 234 -19.04 20.20 2.72
C VAL A 234 -18.06 21.26 2.23
N SER A 235 -17.26 20.93 1.20
CA SER A 235 -16.34 21.90 0.59
C SER A 235 -17.07 22.99 -0.22
N ARG A 236 -18.33 22.76 -0.61
CA ARG A 236 -19.12 23.60 -1.55
C ARG A 236 -18.56 23.70 -2.97
N ARG A 237 -17.53 22.92 -3.30
CA ARG A 237 -16.88 22.84 -4.63
C ARG A 237 -16.49 21.40 -4.98
N PRO A 238 -17.45 20.47 -5.00
CA PRO A 238 -17.17 19.04 -5.13
C PRO A 238 -16.48 18.66 -6.46
N ASP A 239 -16.57 19.51 -7.49
CA ASP A 239 -15.84 19.36 -8.75
C ASP A 239 -14.32 19.52 -8.61
N ARG A 240 -13.86 20.11 -7.51
CA ARG A 240 -12.46 20.32 -7.13
C ARG A 240 -11.94 19.34 -6.10
N CYS A 241 -12.74 18.38 -5.68
CA CYS A 241 -12.35 17.39 -4.68
C CYS A 241 -11.97 16.05 -5.31
N LEU A 242 -10.92 15.39 -4.83
CA LEU A 242 -10.55 14.00 -5.19
C LEU A 242 -9.79 13.29 -4.06
N ASN A 243 -9.55 11.98 -4.16
CA ASN A 243 -8.51 11.35 -3.33
C ASN A 243 -7.17 11.32 -4.08
N MET A 244 -6.09 11.55 -3.33
CA MET A 244 -4.72 11.43 -3.80
C MET A 244 -3.97 10.55 -2.80
N HIS A 245 -4.09 9.23 -2.98
CA HIS A 245 -3.66 8.23 -2.02
C HIS A 245 -2.21 7.82 -2.25
N PHE A 246 -1.35 8.16 -1.29
CA PHE A 246 0.06 7.78 -1.24
C PHE A 246 0.24 6.52 -0.39
N PHE A 247 1.31 5.78 -0.68
CA PHE A 247 1.67 4.58 0.07
C PHE A 247 2.83 4.88 1.03
N TYR A 248 2.71 4.41 2.26
CA TYR A 248 3.78 4.54 3.25
C TYR A 248 4.89 3.49 3.00
N PRO A 249 6.19 3.85 3.11
CA PRO A 249 6.74 5.20 3.29
C PRO A 249 6.76 6.01 1.99
N VAL A 250 6.25 7.24 2.00
CA VAL A 250 6.04 8.07 0.79
C VAL A 250 7.35 8.40 0.07
N LEU A 251 8.42 8.60 0.83
CA LEU A 251 9.75 8.87 0.27
C LEU A 251 10.33 7.66 -0.50
N VAL A 252 9.79 6.46 -0.31
CA VAL A 252 10.26 5.21 -0.93
C VAL A 252 9.30 4.71 -1.99
N MET A 253 7.99 4.76 -1.71
CA MET A 253 6.96 4.23 -2.59
C MET A 253 6.71 5.15 -3.80
N ASP A 254 6.70 4.58 -5.00
CA ASP A 254 6.58 5.35 -6.25
C ASP A 254 5.13 5.66 -6.66
N LEU A 255 4.18 4.79 -6.30
CA LEU A 255 2.81 4.88 -6.78
C LEU A 255 1.98 5.93 -6.01
N VAL A 256 1.10 6.63 -6.73
CA VAL A 256 0.00 7.43 -6.17
C VAL A 256 -1.29 7.12 -6.90
N GLU A 257 -2.36 6.80 -6.17
CA GLU A 257 -3.70 6.59 -6.72
C GLU A 257 -4.48 7.91 -6.71
N ILE A 258 -4.83 8.42 -7.90
CA ILE A 258 -5.73 9.55 -8.08
C ILE A 258 -7.15 9.01 -8.28
N VAL A 259 -8.04 9.27 -7.33
CA VAL A 259 -9.39 8.70 -7.32
C VAL A 259 -10.43 9.75 -7.63
N ARG A 260 -11.11 9.57 -8.76
CA ARG A 260 -12.21 10.43 -9.20
C ARG A 260 -13.46 10.13 -8.38
N GLY A 261 -13.97 11.17 -7.71
CA GLY A 261 -15.29 11.17 -7.10
C GLY A 261 -16.40 11.44 -8.13
N PRO A 262 -17.68 11.25 -7.76
CA PRO A 262 -18.81 11.37 -8.69
C PRO A 262 -18.93 12.75 -9.36
N GLN A 263 -18.50 13.81 -8.67
CA GLN A 263 -18.60 15.19 -9.15
C GLN A 263 -17.26 15.77 -9.61
N THR A 264 -16.15 15.07 -9.37
CA THR A 264 -14.79 15.55 -9.68
C THR A 264 -14.62 15.83 -11.17
N SER A 265 -14.23 17.06 -11.51
CA SER A 265 -14.02 17.47 -12.90
C SER A 265 -12.75 16.85 -13.50
N ASP A 266 -12.72 16.73 -14.84
CA ASP A 266 -11.54 16.30 -15.60
C ASP A 266 -10.33 17.18 -15.34
N GLU A 267 -10.56 18.48 -15.16
CA GLU A 267 -9.51 19.44 -14.88
C GLU A 267 -8.84 19.19 -13.51
N SER A 268 -9.64 18.89 -12.48
CA SER A 268 -9.10 18.54 -11.16
C SER A 268 -8.28 17.25 -11.21
N VAL A 269 -8.76 16.24 -11.92
CA VAL A 269 -8.01 14.99 -12.14
C VAL A 269 -6.70 15.26 -12.88
N ARG A 270 -6.74 16.05 -13.97
CA ARG A 270 -5.54 16.41 -14.75
C ARG A 270 -4.49 17.10 -13.89
N ARG A 271 -4.91 18.06 -13.04
CA ARG A 271 -4.01 18.79 -12.14
C ARG A 271 -3.42 17.91 -11.05
N ALA A 272 -4.20 17.01 -10.44
CA ALA A 272 -3.68 16.06 -9.45
C ALA A 272 -2.71 15.03 -10.06
N MET A 273 -3.01 14.54 -11.27
CA MET A 273 -2.11 13.66 -12.03
C MET A 273 -0.79 14.38 -12.37
N ALA A 274 -0.87 15.65 -12.79
CA ALA A 274 0.31 16.47 -13.07
C ALA A 274 1.13 16.71 -11.79
N MET A 275 0.47 17.01 -10.66
CA MET A 275 1.13 17.17 -9.37
C MET A 275 1.86 15.89 -8.93
N ALA A 276 1.22 14.72 -8.98
CA ALA A 276 1.88 13.44 -8.67
C ALA A 276 3.14 13.21 -9.51
N ARG A 277 3.07 13.48 -10.82
CA ARG A 277 4.22 13.36 -11.72
C ARG A 277 5.31 14.38 -11.41
N ALA A 278 4.93 15.62 -11.07
CA ALA A 278 5.88 16.65 -10.66
C ALA A 278 6.63 16.25 -9.38
N MET A 279 5.97 15.55 -8.45
CA MET A 279 6.60 14.94 -7.27
C MET A 279 7.42 13.67 -7.58
N GLY A 280 7.67 13.38 -8.86
CA GLY A 280 8.41 12.20 -9.31
C GLY A 280 7.75 10.89 -8.88
N ARG A 281 6.41 10.83 -8.91
CA ARG A 281 5.61 9.63 -8.61
C ARG A 281 4.92 9.10 -9.87
N THR A 282 4.72 7.80 -9.92
CA THR A 282 3.83 7.16 -10.91
C THR A 282 2.37 7.34 -10.49
N ALA A 283 1.63 8.14 -11.25
CA ALA A 283 0.22 8.42 -10.98
C ALA A 283 -0.70 7.45 -11.75
N VAL A 284 -1.65 6.82 -11.06
CA VAL A 284 -2.71 5.99 -11.66
C VAL A 284 -4.08 6.59 -11.40
N LEU A 285 -4.94 6.61 -12.41
CA LEU A 285 -6.29 7.17 -12.31
C LEU A 285 -7.33 6.07 -12.07
N LEU A 286 -8.10 6.21 -11.00
CA LEU A 286 -9.36 5.50 -10.82
C LEU A 286 -10.49 6.41 -11.30
N ASN A 287 -11.18 6.01 -12.38
CA ASN A 287 -12.32 6.76 -12.90
C ASN A 287 -13.55 6.73 -11.99
N LYS A 288 -13.56 5.84 -11.01
CA LYS A 288 -14.64 5.69 -10.03
C LYS A 288 -14.03 5.28 -8.70
N GLU A 289 -14.42 5.98 -7.63
CA GLU A 289 -14.09 5.58 -6.28
C GLU A 289 -14.68 4.21 -5.90
N ILE A 290 -13.92 3.48 -5.11
CA ILE A 290 -14.29 2.17 -4.57
C ILE A 290 -13.55 1.96 -3.25
N ASP A 291 -14.18 1.29 -2.30
CA ASP A 291 -13.54 0.99 -1.02
C ASP A 291 -12.24 0.18 -1.22
N GLY A 292 -11.14 0.71 -0.67
CA GLY A 292 -9.79 0.14 -0.77
C GLY A 292 -9.08 0.36 -2.11
N PHE A 293 -9.64 1.15 -3.03
CA PHE A 293 -9.01 1.52 -4.31
C PHE A 293 -8.45 0.31 -5.10
N ILE A 294 -7.37 0.44 -5.88
CA ILE A 294 -6.88 -0.70 -6.68
C ILE A 294 -5.98 -1.57 -5.81
N VAL A 295 -4.93 -0.99 -5.22
CA VAL A 295 -3.85 -1.76 -4.60
C VAL A 295 -4.34 -2.53 -3.38
N ASN A 296 -5.04 -1.88 -2.43
CA ASN A 296 -5.48 -2.57 -1.21
C ASN A 296 -6.51 -3.66 -1.53
N ARG A 297 -7.36 -3.47 -2.56
CA ARG A 297 -8.30 -4.51 -3.00
C ARG A 297 -7.60 -5.75 -3.55
N ILE A 298 -6.62 -5.57 -4.44
CA ILE A 298 -5.84 -6.68 -5.00
C ILE A 298 -5.05 -7.38 -3.89
N LEU A 299 -4.39 -6.60 -3.03
CA LEU A 299 -3.63 -7.11 -1.90
C LEU A 299 -4.52 -7.95 -0.98
N HIS A 300 -5.68 -7.44 -0.58
CA HIS A 300 -6.61 -8.18 0.26
C HIS A 300 -7.09 -9.48 -0.38
N ALA A 301 -7.41 -9.49 -1.67
CA ALA A 301 -7.83 -10.70 -2.37
C ALA A 301 -6.74 -11.77 -2.37
N ALA A 302 -5.50 -11.38 -2.70
CA ALA A 302 -4.36 -12.29 -2.69
C ALA A 302 -4.03 -12.80 -1.28
N THR A 303 -4.06 -11.94 -0.27
CA THR A 303 -3.88 -12.34 1.13
C THR A 303 -4.98 -13.29 1.60
N GLN A 304 -6.22 -13.13 1.14
CA GLN A 304 -7.29 -14.08 1.51
C GLN A 304 -7.04 -15.45 0.92
N GLU A 305 -6.55 -15.51 -0.31
CA GLU A 305 -6.23 -16.77 -0.93
C GLU A 305 -5.07 -17.48 -0.22
N ALA A 306 -4.05 -16.72 0.19
CA ALA A 306 -2.97 -17.24 1.05
C ALA A 306 -3.51 -17.85 2.36
N TYR A 307 -4.44 -17.16 3.03
CA TYR A 307 -5.10 -17.69 4.22
C TYR A 307 -5.91 -18.97 3.95
N ARG A 308 -6.61 -19.07 2.81
CA ARG A 308 -7.36 -20.28 2.45
C ARG A 308 -6.45 -21.47 2.20
N LEU A 309 -5.34 -21.28 1.50
CA LEU A 309 -4.34 -22.32 1.26
C LEU A 309 -3.78 -22.86 2.59
N LEU A 310 -3.49 -21.95 3.52
CA LEU A 310 -3.02 -22.30 4.85
C LEU A 310 -4.10 -23.03 5.68
N ASP A 311 -5.34 -22.53 5.71
CA ASP A 311 -6.46 -23.13 6.45
C ASP A 311 -6.86 -24.51 5.89
N ALA A 312 -6.69 -24.73 4.59
CA ALA A 312 -6.91 -26.02 3.95
C ALA A 312 -5.72 -26.99 4.10
N GLY A 313 -4.61 -26.57 4.72
CA GLY A 313 -3.41 -27.40 4.91
C GLY A 313 -2.68 -27.72 3.60
N VAL A 314 -2.86 -26.90 2.56
CA VAL A 314 -2.23 -27.11 1.23
C VAL A 314 -0.73 -26.86 1.29
N ALA A 315 -0.31 -25.85 2.04
CA ALA A 315 1.08 -25.48 2.21
C ALA A 315 1.30 -24.77 3.57
N SER A 316 2.55 -24.75 4.02
CA SER A 316 2.97 -23.94 5.17
C SER A 316 2.90 -22.44 4.83
N PHE A 317 2.81 -21.57 5.84
CA PHE A 317 2.80 -20.13 5.58
C PHE A 317 4.16 -19.67 5.02
N GLU A 318 5.25 -20.35 5.40
CA GLU A 318 6.59 -20.11 4.88
C GLU A 318 6.69 -20.43 3.39
N ASP A 319 6.18 -21.58 2.96
CA ASP A 319 6.22 -21.97 1.54
C ASP A 319 5.31 -21.07 0.69
N ILE A 320 4.15 -20.64 1.22
CA ILE A 320 3.28 -19.68 0.54
C ILE A 320 3.99 -18.34 0.37
N ASP A 321 4.66 -17.84 1.41
CA ASP A 321 5.45 -16.60 1.32
C ASP A 321 6.56 -16.74 0.27
N ILE A 322 7.32 -17.83 0.28
CA ILE A 322 8.37 -18.10 -0.73
C ILE A 322 7.78 -18.15 -2.15
N ALA A 323 6.63 -18.82 -2.33
CA ALA A 323 5.99 -18.94 -3.63
C ALA A 323 5.51 -17.56 -4.16
N VAL A 324 4.95 -16.72 -3.30
CA VAL A 324 4.51 -15.37 -3.68
C VAL A 324 5.70 -14.45 -3.94
N GLU A 325 6.75 -14.52 -3.12
CA GLU A 325 7.97 -13.72 -3.30
C GLU A 325 8.73 -14.11 -4.57
N LYS A 326 8.92 -15.41 -4.83
CA LYS A 326 9.73 -15.88 -5.97
C LYS A 326 8.93 -16.06 -7.25
N GLY A 327 7.66 -16.46 -7.15
CA GLY A 327 6.78 -16.71 -8.29
C GLY A 327 6.06 -15.46 -8.80
N LEU A 328 5.58 -14.60 -7.89
CA LEU A 328 4.88 -13.36 -8.25
C LEU A 328 5.76 -12.10 -8.13
N ASN A 329 7.01 -12.28 -7.69
CA ASN A 329 7.98 -11.20 -7.49
C ASN A 329 7.51 -10.14 -6.49
N TRP A 330 6.76 -10.54 -5.47
CA TRP A 330 6.41 -9.65 -4.38
C TRP A 330 7.64 -9.40 -3.50
N PRO A 331 7.91 -8.15 -3.06
CA PRO A 331 9.03 -7.87 -2.17
C PRO A 331 8.94 -8.59 -0.83
N MET A 332 7.73 -8.98 -0.43
CA MET A 332 7.41 -9.60 0.84
C MET A 332 6.18 -10.49 0.68
N GLY A 333 6.24 -11.72 1.18
CA GLY A 333 5.11 -12.64 1.19
C GLY A 333 3.94 -12.15 2.05
N PRO A 334 2.71 -12.63 1.80
CA PRO A 334 1.51 -12.17 2.48
C PRO A 334 1.54 -12.31 4.01
N PHE A 335 2.19 -13.35 4.55
CA PHE A 335 2.26 -13.59 5.99
C PHE A 335 3.31 -12.69 6.64
N ARG A 336 4.51 -12.56 6.05
CA ARG A 336 5.54 -11.62 6.48
C ARG A 336 5.06 -10.17 6.39
N LEU A 337 4.29 -9.83 5.37
CA LEU A 337 3.65 -8.52 5.23
C LEU A 337 2.59 -8.30 6.32
N GLY A 338 1.77 -9.32 6.61
CA GLY A 338 0.82 -9.28 7.73
C GLY A 338 1.51 -8.99 9.07
N ASP A 339 2.65 -9.62 9.34
CA ASP A 339 3.43 -9.35 10.55
C ASP A 339 4.05 -7.95 10.58
N PHE A 340 4.43 -7.41 9.41
CA PHE A 340 4.96 -6.05 9.29
C PHE A 340 3.88 -5.00 9.55
N SER A 341 2.69 -5.17 8.97
CA SER A 341 1.55 -4.25 9.12
C SER A 341 0.85 -4.37 10.47
N GLY A 342 0.84 -5.56 11.06
CA GLY A 342 0.09 -5.88 12.27
C GLY A 342 -1.12 -6.77 11.98
N LEU A 343 -1.15 -7.96 12.59
CA LEU A 343 -2.18 -8.96 12.34
C LEU A 343 -3.56 -8.56 12.88
N ASP A 344 -3.60 -7.82 13.98
CA ASP A 344 -4.84 -7.26 14.56
C ASP A 344 -5.50 -6.23 13.65
N VAL A 345 -4.72 -5.39 12.96
CA VAL A 345 -5.25 -4.40 12.02
C VAL A 345 -6.01 -5.09 10.91
N THR A 346 -5.38 -6.10 10.29
CA THR A 346 -5.99 -6.90 9.22
C THR A 346 -7.20 -7.67 9.73
N TYR A 347 -7.10 -8.33 10.87
CA TYR A 347 -8.19 -9.09 11.46
C TYR A 347 -9.41 -8.22 11.77
N ASN A 348 -9.23 -7.09 12.45
CA ASN A 348 -10.31 -6.20 12.85
C ASN A 348 -11.00 -5.56 11.63
N ALA A 349 -10.23 -5.13 10.63
CA ALA A 349 -10.79 -4.59 9.39
C ALA A 349 -11.66 -5.62 8.65
N ARG A 350 -11.16 -6.86 8.53
CA ARG A 350 -11.91 -7.96 7.91
C ARG A 350 -13.16 -8.35 8.69
N LEU A 351 -13.04 -8.48 10.01
CA LEU A 351 -14.16 -8.81 10.89
C LEU A 351 -15.24 -7.74 10.84
N HIS A 352 -14.86 -6.47 10.79
CA HIS A 352 -15.79 -5.36 10.62
C HIS A 352 -16.54 -5.49 9.28
N MET A 353 -15.82 -5.66 8.17
CA MET A 353 -16.44 -5.83 6.85
C MET A 353 -17.34 -7.07 6.76
N TYR A 354 -16.93 -8.19 7.35
CA TYR A 354 -17.74 -9.40 7.40
C TYR A 354 -19.03 -9.18 8.20
N ARG A 355 -18.94 -8.51 9.36
CA ARG A 355 -20.12 -8.20 10.19
C ARG A 355 -21.07 -7.20 9.54
N SER A 356 -20.55 -6.22 8.79
CA SER A 356 -21.37 -5.20 8.15
C SER A 356 -22.01 -5.67 6.84
N THR A 357 -21.36 -6.55 6.09
CA THR A 357 -21.83 -7.00 4.76
C THR A 357 -22.42 -8.41 4.75
N GLY A 358 -22.03 -9.27 5.71
CA GLY A 358 -22.33 -10.71 5.67
C GLY A 358 -21.60 -11.48 4.56
N ASP A 359 -20.68 -10.83 3.83
CA ASP A 359 -20.01 -11.41 2.69
C ASP A 359 -18.81 -12.27 3.13
N GLU A 360 -18.91 -13.58 2.87
CA GLU A 360 -17.92 -14.60 3.21
C GLU A 360 -16.50 -14.29 2.69
N ARG A 361 -16.35 -13.45 1.66
CA ARG A 361 -15.02 -13.00 1.19
C ARG A 361 -14.25 -12.24 2.28
N TYR A 362 -14.95 -11.56 3.17
CA TYR A 362 -14.34 -10.81 4.27
C TYR A 362 -14.13 -11.65 5.54
N ARG A 363 -14.64 -12.88 5.60
CA ARG A 363 -14.53 -13.72 6.80
C ARG A 363 -13.05 -13.94 7.17
N PRO A 364 -12.62 -13.55 8.38
CA PRO A 364 -11.26 -13.78 8.82
C PRO A 364 -10.91 -15.27 8.89
N SER A 365 -9.64 -15.60 8.64
CA SER A 365 -9.11 -16.95 8.86
C SER A 365 -9.14 -17.31 10.34
N GLN A 366 -9.43 -18.57 10.66
CA GLN A 366 -9.40 -19.08 12.04
C GLN A 366 -7.99 -19.02 12.62
N GLN A 367 -6.96 -19.27 11.80
CA GLN A 367 -5.57 -19.18 12.25
C GLN A 367 -5.13 -17.75 12.51
N LEU A 368 -5.59 -16.79 11.69
CA LEU A 368 -5.39 -15.37 11.96
C LEU A 368 -6.05 -14.96 13.28
N GLU A 369 -7.30 -15.34 13.50
CA GLU A 369 -8.03 -15.08 14.75
C GLU A 369 -7.30 -15.67 15.96
N ALA A 370 -6.82 -16.92 15.87
CA ALA A 370 -6.08 -17.57 16.93
C ALA A 370 -4.79 -16.81 17.30
N LYS A 371 -4.05 -16.29 16.32
CA LYS A 371 -2.85 -15.48 16.58
C LYS A 371 -3.16 -14.16 17.26
N VAL A 372 -4.20 -13.46 16.79
CA VAL A 372 -4.64 -12.19 17.40
C VAL A 372 -5.09 -12.41 18.84
N ASN A 373 -5.89 -13.45 19.10
CA ASN A 373 -6.33 -13.80 20.46
C ASN A 373 -5.16 -14.20 21.37
N ALA A 374 -4.08 -14.76 20.82
CA ALA A 374 -2.86 -15.09 21.55
C ALA A 374 -1.91 -13.88 21.73
N GLY A 375 -2.27 -12.68 21.26
CA GLY A 375 -1.40 -11.50 21.34
C GLY A 375 -0.18 -11.54 20.42
N LYS A 376 -0.15 -12.45 19.45
CA LYS A 376 0.93 -12.58 18.45
C LYS A 376 0.61 -11.70 17.25
N LEU A 377 0.89 -10.41 17.37
CA LEU A 377 0.46 -9.37 16.42
C LEU A 377 1.49 -9.03 15.34
N GLY A 378 2.60 -9.77 15.26
CA GLY A 378 3.68 -9.52 14.31
C GLY A 378 4.86 -8.80 14.94
N ARG A 379 5.55 -7.95 14.17
CA ARG A 379 6.79 -7.29 14.59
C ARG A 379 6.64 -6.48 15.88
N LYS A 380 5.51 -5.79 16.04
CA LYS A 380 5.27 -4.94 17.22
C LYS A 380 5.20 -5.71 18.55
N THR A 381 4.92 -7.01 18.50
CA THR A 381 4.90 -7.91 19.67
C THR A 381 6.06 -8.89 19.69
N GLY A 382 6.99 -8.82 18.72
CA GLY A 382 8.11 -9.76 18.57
C GLY A 382 7.73 -11.13 18.00
N GLU A 383 6.44 -11.40 17.76
CA GLU A 383 5.96 -12.66 17.21
C GLU A 383 4.59 -12.49 16.52
N GLY A 384 4.44 -13.12 15.36
CA GLY A 384 3.20 -13.26 14.60
C GLY A 384 3.15 -14.59 13.86
N TRP A 385 3.27 -14.59 12.53
CA TRP A 385 3.62 -15.77 11.73
C TRP A 385 5.07 -16.17 11.96
N TYR A 386 5.97 -15.18 11.93
CA TYR A 386 7.38 -15.34 12.23
C TYR A 386 7.71 -14.81 13.63
N ARG A 387 8.91 -15.16 14.11
CA ARG A 387 9.52 -14.57 15.32
C ARG A 387 10.51 -13.48 14.92
N TYR A 388 10.53 -12.41 15.71
CA TYR A 388 11.37 -11.25 15.50
C TYR A 388 12.19 -11.00 16.75
N GLU A 389 13.52 -10.97 16.59
CA GLU A 389 14.41 -10.50 17.63
C GLU A 389 14.18 -9.00 17.84
N LYS A 390 14.17 -8.58 19.11
CA LYS A 390 13.90 -7.18 19.50
C LYS A 390 15.11 -6.29 19.27
#